data_AF-A0A151MRX1-F1
#
_entry.id   AF-A0A151MRX1-F1
#
_cell.length_a   1.000
_cell.length_b   1.000
_cell.length_c   1.000
_cell.angle_alpha   90.00
_cell.angle_beta   90.00
_cell.angle_gamma   90.00
#
_symmetry.space_group_name_H-M   'P 1'
#
loop_
_entity.id
_entity.type
_entity.pdbx_description
1 polymer ?
#
loop_
_entity_poly.entity_id
_entity_poly.type
_entity_poly.pdbx_seq_one_letter_code
_entity_poly.pdbx_strand_id
1 'polypeptide(L)'
;MAVSSLLTKVVGEIQGEEMSRQTATALPTVLEKQEKYDGHQQFFAIVQLIGTRKQAENFAYRLELNGHRRRLTWEATPRSIHEGIATAIMNSDCLVFDTSIAQLFAENGNLGINVTISMC
;
A
#
# COMPACT_ATOMS: atom_id res chain seq x y z
N MET A 1 -15.69 -7.78 19.78
CA MET A 1 -16.01 -6.33 19.67
C MET A 1 -14.83 -5.58 20.27
N ALA A 2 -14.05 -4.75 19.59
CA ALA A 2 -14.09 -4.28 18.22
C ALA A 2 -12.63 -4.03 17.81
N VAL A 3 -12.15 -4.70 16.76
CA VAL A 3 -11.00 -4.24 15.99
C VAL A 3 -11.56 -3.86 14.62
N SER A 4 -12.52 -2.94 14.62
CA SER A 4 -13.21 -2.43 13.43
C SER A 4 -12.68 -1.05 13.04
N SER A 5 -11.56 -0.60 13.60
CA SER A 5 -11.08 0.76 13.42
C SER A 5 -9.57 0.78 13.47
N LEU A 6 -8.92 0.56 12.34
CA LEU A 6 -7.59 1.09 12.01
C LEU A 6 -7.37 1.05 10.49
N LEU A 7 -8.39 1.41 9.72
CA LEU A 7 -8.24 1.78 8.31
C LEU A 7 -7.98 3.28 8.26
N THR A 8 -6.79 3.69 8.70
CA THR A 8 -6.30 5.04 8.45
C THR A 8 -6.14 5.19 6.95
N LYS A 9 -7.10 5.84 6.28
CA LYS A 9 -6.87 6.45 4.97
C LYS A 9 -5.74 7.46 5.16
N VAL A 10 -4.52 7.09 4.83
CA VAL A 10 -3.44 8.06 4.68
C VAL A 10 -3.67 8.71 3.32
N VAL A 11 -4.07 9.97 3.30
CA VAL A 11 -4.01 10.78 2.07
C VAL A 11 -2.56 11.29 2.00
N GLY A 12 -1.77 10.78 1.07
CA GLY A 12 -0.43 11.31 0.82
C GLY A 12 -0.53 12.49 -0.15
N GLU A 13 -0.11 13.68 0.26
CA GLU A 13 0.12 14.79 -0.66
C GLU A 13 1.47 14.60 -1.35
N ILE A 14 1.49 14.80 -2.67
CA ILE A 14 2.73 14.78 -3.47
C ILE A 14 3.50 16.06 -3.13
N GLN A 15 4.60 15.94 -2.40
CA GLN A 15 5.59 17.02 -2.23
C GLN A 15 6.79 16.72 -3.14
N GLY A 16 6.82 17.39 -4.29
CA GLY A 16 7.93 17.41 -5.23
C GLY A 16 7.76 18.61 -6.15
N GLU A 17 8.67 19.57 -6.03
CA GLU A 17 8.73 20.82 -6.79
C GLU A 17 8.89 20.58 -8.30
N GLU A 18 7.82 20.27 -9.04
CA GLU A 18 7.66 20.70 -10.44
C GLU A 18 6.20 20.47 -10.90
N MET A 19 5.29 21.17 -10.22
CA MET A 19 3.87 21.19 -10.53
C MET A 19 3.59 22.06 -11.76
N SER A 20 3.93 21.56 -12.96
CA SER A 20 3.33 22.05 -14.20
C SER A 20 2.22 21.09 -14.64
N ARG A 21 1.01 21.35 -14.13
CA ARG A 21 -0.31 21.00 -14.70
C ARG A 21 -1.04 19.70 -14.38
N GLN A 22 -0.55 18.76 -13.57
CA GLN A 22 -1.35 17.57 -13.20
C GLN A 22 -1.23 17.24 -11.71
N THR A 23 -2.21 17.67 -10.91
CA THR A 23 -2.40 17.18 -9.54
C THR A 23 -2.92 15.75 -9.60
N ALA A 24 -2.02 14.77 -9.56
CA ALA A 24 -2.37 13.36 -9.49
C ALA A 24 -2.58 12.97 -8.02
N THR A 25 -3.81 12.70 -7.60
CA THR A 25 -4.10 12.27 -6.22
C THR A 25 -3.92 10.76 -6.11
N ALA A 26 -2.94 10.31 -5.34
CA ALA A 26 -2.75 8.89 -5.02
C ALA A 26 -3.31 8.57 -3.62
N LEU A 27 -4.02 7.46 -3.52
CA LEU A 27 -4.59 6.94 -2.29
C LEU A 27 -3.88 5.61 -1.95
N PRO A 28 -2.92 5.60 -1.00
CA PRO A 28 -2.45 4.34 -0.44
C PRO A 28 -3.63 3.65 0.25
N THR A 29 -3.93 2.44 -0.20
CA THR A 29 -5.05 1.64 0.29
C THR A 29 -4.46 0.42 0.99
N VAL A 30 -4.53 0.41 2.31
CA VAL A 30 -4.26 -0.80 3.10
C VAL A 30 -5.59 -1.53 3.24
N LEU A 31 -5.67 -2.80 2.85
CA LEU A 31 -6.84 -3.63 3.11
C LEU A 31 -6.45 -4.80 4.03
N GLU A 32 -7.13 -4.90 5.17
CA GLU A 32 -7.19 -6.11 6.02
C GLU A 32 -8.57 -6.76 5.80
N LYS A 33 -8.78 -8.07 5.79
CA LYS A 33 -8.04 -9.25 6.27
C LYS A 33 -8.58 -10.42 5.44
N GLN A 34 -7.73 -11.26 4.85
CA GLN A 34 -8.18 -12.59 4.39
C GLN A 34 -7.63 -13.65 5.35
N GLU A 35 -8.54 -14.39 6.00
CA GLU A 35 -8.18 -15.67 6.62
C GLU A 35 -7.94 -16.66 5.49
N LYS A 36 -6.69 -17.10 5.33
CA LYS A 36 -6.46 -18.40 4.67
C LYS A 36 -6.72 -19.48 5.71
N TYR A 37 -7.24 -20.62 5.23
CA TYR A 37 -7.46 -21.84 6.00
C TYR A 37 -6.35 -22.08 7.04
N ASP A 38 -6.73 -22.48 8.25
CA ASP A 38 -5.89 -22.68 9.46
C ASP A 38 -5.56 -21.43 10.31
N GLY A 39 -6.26 -20.31 10.12
CA GLY A 39 -6.18 -19.15 11.04
C GLY A 39 -4.96 -18.26 10.82
N HIS A 40 -4.23 -18.46 9.73
CA HIS A 40 -3.16 -17.58 9.31
C HIS A 40 -3.73 -16.31 8.68
N GLN A 41 -3.52 -15.17 9.35
CA GLN A 41 -3.94 -13.86 8.85
C GLN A 41 -2.91 -13.30 7.87
N GLN A 42 -3.38 -12.86 6.71
CA GLN A 42 -2.57 -12.15 5.72
C GLN A 42 -3.03 -10.69 5.57
N PHE A 43 -2.05 -9.82 5.41
CA PHE A 43 -2.21 -8.38 5.17
C PHE A 43 -1.84 -8.07 3.72
N PHE A 44 -2.60 -7.17 3.10
CA PHE A 44 -2.40 -6.75 1.71
C PHE A 44 -2.35 -5.22 1.64
N ALA A 45 -1.27 -4.67 1.10
CA ALA A 45 -1.10 -3.23 0.93
C ALA A 45 -0.83 -2.87 -0.53
N ILE A 46 -1.62 -1.94 -1.07
CA ILE A 46 -1.54 -1.52 -2.48
C ILE A 46 -1.81 -0.02 -2.60
N VAL A 47 -1.17 0.64 -3.57
CA VAL A 47 -1.46 2.05 -3.87
C VAL A 47 -2.38 2.14 -5.07
N GLN A 48 -3.45 2.92 -4.92
CA GLN A 48 -4.33 3.28 -6.02
C GLN A 48 -4.13 4.74 -6.43
N LEU A 49 -4.26 5.01 -7.73
CA LEU A 49 -4.26 6.35 -8.30
C LEU A 49 -5.69 6.73 -8.70
N ILE A 50 -6.13 7.92 -8.29
CA ILE A 50 -7.35 8.54 -8.84
C ILE A 50 -7.02 9.04 -10.24
N GLY A 51 -7.24 8.19 -11.23
CA GLY A 51 -6.92 8.48 -12.63
C GLY A 51 -7.22 7.27 -13.51
N THR A 52 -6.95 7.43 -14.80
CA THR A 52 -6.99 6.33 -15.77
C THR A 52 -5.78 5.42 -15.60
N ARG A 53 -5.87 4.19 -16.12
CA ARG A 53 -4.72 3.27 -16.18
C ARG A 53 -3.50 3.90 -16.86
N LYS A 54 -3.73 4.59 -17.99
CA LYS A 54 -2.69 5.30 -18.74
C LYS A 54 -2.02 6.41 -17.92
N GLN A 55 -2.77 7.08 -17.04
CA GLN A 55 -2.17 8.06 -16.12
C GLN A 55 -1.33 7.34 -15.06
N ALA A 56 -1.81 6.22 -14.52
CA ALA A 56 -1.12 5.44 -13.51
C ALA A 56 0.22 4.86 -13.99
N GLU A 57 0.32 4.52 -15.28
CA GLU A 57 1.55 4.06 -15.93
C GLU A 57 2.71 5.08 -15.90
N ASN A 58 2.45 6.36 -15.61
CA ASN A 58 3.51 7.38 -15.47
C ASN A 58 4.06 7.47 -14.04
N PHE A 59 3.58 6.62 -13.13
CA PHE A 59 3.98 6.62 -11.74
C PHE A 59 4.45 5.24 -11.29
N ALA A 60 5.37 5.24 -10.34
CA ALA A 60 5.74 4.11 -9.53
C ALA A 60 5.49 4.46 -8.06
N TYR A 61 5.13 3.46 -7.26
CA TYR A 61 5.09 3.58 -5.81
C TYR A 61 6.03 2.57 -5.16
N ARG A 62 6.57 2.93 -3.99
CA ARG A 62 7.31 2.07 -3.09
C ARG A 62 6.59 2.01 -1.75
N LEU A 63 6.26 0.81 -1.29
CA LEU A 63 5.86 0.53 0.09
C LEU A 63 7.05 -0.03 0.84
N GLU A 64 7.29 0.45 2.05
CA GLU A 64 8.43 0.02 2.84
C GLU A 64 8.06 -0.17 4.31
N LEU A 65 8.32 -1.37 4.83
CA LEU A 65 8.31 -1.66 6.26
C LEU A 65 9.74 -1.55 6.78
N ASN A 66 9.95 -0.75 7.82
CA ASN A 66 11.25 -0.58 8.44
C ASN A 66 11.24 -1.10 9.87
N GLY A 67 12.25 -1.89 10.21
CA GLY A 67 12.46 -2.42 11.54
C GLY A 67 13.94 -2.38 11.89
N HIS A 68 14.30 -2.79 13.10
CA HIS A 68 15.69 -2.77 13.53
C HIS A 68 16.57 -3.62 12.60
N ARG A 69 17.41 -2.95 11.78
CA ARG A 69 18.28 -3.57 10.76
C ARG A 69 17.54 -4.45 9.75
N ARG A 70 16.25 -4.21 9.54
CA ARG A 70 15.39 -4.94 8.61
C ARG A 70 14.62 -3.97 7.76
N ARG A 71 14.43 -4.33 6.49
CA ARG A 71 13.64 -3.57 5.55
C ARG A 71 12.93 -4.52 4.61
N LEU A 72 11.61 -4.37 4.45
CA LEU A 72 10.83 -5.04 3.43
C LEU A 72 10.29 -3.99 2.48
N THR A 73 10.56 -4.14 1.19
CA THR A 73 10.22 -3.15 0.16
C THR A 73 9.41 -3.81 -0.96
N TRP A 74 8.36 -3.14 -1.39
CA TRP A 74 7.57 -3.51 -2.57
C TRP A 74 7.45 -2.29 -3.50
N GLU A 75 7.78 -2.47 -4.78
CA GLU A 75 7.66 -1.42 -5.79
C GLU A 75 6.78 -1.89 -6.93
N ALA A 76 5.84 -1.05 -7.36
CA ALA A 76 4.97 -1.35 -8.50
C ALA A 76 4.37 -0.06 -9.09
N THR A 77 3.70 -0.19 -10.22
CA THR A 77 2.84 0.88 -10.78
C THR A 77 1.55 0.97 -9.97
N PRO A 78 1.09 2.17 -9.56
CA PRO A 78 -0.20 2.33 -8.90
C PRO A 78 -1.34 1.76 -9.75
N ARG A 79 -2.37 1.18 -9.11
CA ARG A 79 -3.57 0.76 -9.84
C ARG A 79 -4.55 1.91 -10.00
N SER A 80 -5.16 2.03 -11.18
CA SER A 80 -6.30 2.94 -11.33
C SER A 80 -7.44 2.53 -10.40
N ILE A 81 -8.13 3.49 -9.79
CA ILE A 81 -9.36 3.21 -9.03
C ILE A 81 -10.44 2.51 -9.88
N HIS A 82 -10.41 2.70 -11.20
CA HIS A 82 -11.36 2.10 -12.13
C HIS A 82 -11.15 0.59 -12.33
N GLU A 83 -9.95 0.07 -12.04
CA GLU A 83 -9.62 -1.35 -12.23
C GLU A 83 -9.97 -2.21 -11.01
N GLY A 84 -10.25 -1.57 -9.87
CA GLY A 84 -10.44 -2.26 -8.59
C GLY A 84 -9.15 -2.95 -8.09
N ILE A 85 -9.23 -3.56 -6.91
CA ILE A 85 -8.09 -4.22 -6.24
C ILE A 85 -8.29 -5.70 -5.94
N ALA A 86 -9.50 -6.23 -6.19
CA ALA A 86 -9.81 -7.64 -5.91
C ALA A 86 -8.90 -8.59 -6.71
N THR A 87 -8.70 -8.32 -8.00
CA THR A 87 -7.82 -9.13 -8.86
C THR A 87 -6.35 -9.01 -8.45
N ALA A 88 -5.92 -7.82 -8.01
CA ALA A 88 -4.58 -7.59 -7.49
C ALA A 88 -4.31 -8.46 -6.25
N ILE A 89 -5.26 -8.47 -5.32
CA ILE A 89 -5.19 -9.28 -4.10
C ILE A 89 -5.21 -10.78 -4.42
N MET A 90 -6.13 -11.23 -5.27
CA MET A 90 -6.23 -12.63 -5.68
C MET A 90 -4.93 -13.15 -6.32
N ASN A 91 -4.26 -12.30 -7.09
CA ASN A 91 -3.00 -12.64 -7.75
C ASN A 91 -1.76 -12.37 -6.90
N SER A 92 -1.92 -11.86 -5.67
CA SER A 92 -0.81 -11.39 -4.83
C SER A 92 0.08 -10.35 -5.52
N ASP A 93 -0.52 -9.51 -6.36
CA ASP A 93 0.10 -8.38 -7.07
C ASP A 93 0.05 -7.11 -6.21
N CYS A 94 0.62 -7.22 -5.01
CA CYS A 94 0.74 -6.15 -4.01
C CYS A 94 1.70 -6.58 -2.89
N LEU A 95 1.98 -5.69 -1.93
CA LEU A 95 2.74 -6.07 -0.74
C LEU A 95 1.90 -6.99 0.14
N VAL A 96 2.34 -8.24 0.28
CA VAL A 96 1.69 -9.28 1.11
C VAL A 96 2.60 -9.68 2.25
N PHE A 97 2.07 -9.72 3.47
CA PHE A 97 2.80 -10.21 4.64
C PHE A 97 1.85 -10.87 5.65
N ASP A 98 2.37 -11.72 6.52
CA ASP A 98 1.61 -12.37 7.59
C ASP A 98 1.80 -11.64 8.93
N THR A 99 1.12 -12.11 9.97
CA THR A 99 1.27 -11.57 11.34
C THR A 99 2.71 -11.67 11.84
N SER A 100 3.43 -12.74 11.49
CA SER A 100 4.83 -12.95 11.91
C SER A 100 5.73 -11.84 11.37
N ILE A 101 5.59 -11.52 10.08
CA ILE A 101 6.30 -10.42 9.43
C ILE A 101 5.86 -9.08 10.04
N ALA A 102 4.56 -8.84 10.22
CA ALA A 102 4.07 -7.61 10.83
C ALA A 102 4.72 -7.36 12.20
N GLN A 103 4.85 -8.39 13.04
CA GLN A 103 5.49 -8.30 14.35
C GLN A 103 7.00 -8.00 14.29
N LEU A 104 7.70 -8.44 13.25
CA LEU A 104 9.13 -8.13 13.07
C LEU A 104 9.39 -6.65 12.74
N PHE A 105 8.38 -5.97 12.18
CA PHE A 105 8.44 -4.58 11.73
C PHE A 105 7.63 -3.62 12.61
N ALA A 106 6.80 -4.13 13.53
CA ALA A 106 6.01 -3.29 14.43
C ALA A 106 6.84 -2.76 15.59
N GLU A 107 6.59 -1.50 15.95
CA GLU A 107 7.15 -0.85 17.14
C GLU A 107 6.02 -0.47 18.08
N ASN A 108 6.08 -0.95 19.33
CA ASN A 108 5.01 -0.77 20.34
C ASN A 108 3.61 -1.20 19.85
N GLY A 109 3.55 -2.26 19.02
CA GLY A 109 2.30 -2.76 18.44
C GLY A 109 1.78 -1.97 17.24
N ASN A 110 2.50 -0.94 16.78
CA ASN A 110 2.15 -0.17 15.59
C ASN A 110 3.04 -0.55 14.42
N LEU A 111 2.44 -0.84 13.27
CA LEU A 111 3.15 -1.11 12.02
C LEU A 111 3.16 0.17 11.16
N GLY A 112 4.35 0.75 10.97
CA GLY A 112 4.55 1.86 10.04
C GLY A 112 4.81 1.35 8.63
N ILE A 113 4.08 1.89 7.65
CA ILE A 113 4.33 1.64 6.21
C ILE A 113 4.71 2.97 5.57
N ASN A 114 5.96 3.08 5.14
CA ASN A 114 6.42 4.21 4.36
C ASN A 114 5.92 4.07 2.92
N VAL A 115 5.35 5.15 2.39
CA VAL A 115 4.87 5.22 1.02
C VAL A 115 5.66 6.29 0.29
N THR A 116 6.34 5.91 -0.80
CA THR A 116 6.95 6.85 -1.74
C THR A 116 6.25 6.72 -3.07
N ILE A 117 5.98 7.84 -3.75
CA ILE A 117 5.44 7.85 -5.11
C ILE A 117 6.34 8.74 -5.95
N SER A 118 6.73 8.24 -7.10
CA SER A 118 7.58 8.96 -8.05
C SER A 118 7.03 8.80 -9.46
N MET A 119 7.35 9.76 -10.32
CA MET A 119 7.18 9.57 -11.76
C MET A 119 8.21 8.55 -12.27
N CYS A 120 7.88 7.83 -13.33
CA CYS A 120 8.75 6.85 -13.99
C CYS A 120 8.80 7.06 -15.50
#